data_AF-A0A2T1BYA2-F1
#
_entry.id   AF-A0A2T1BYA2-F1
#
_cell.length_a   1.000
_cell.length_b   1.000
_cell.length_c   1.000
_cell.angle_alpha   90.00
_cell.angle_beta   90.00
_cell.angle_gamma   90.00
#
_symmetry.space_group_name_H-M   'P 1'
#
loop_
_entity.id
_entity.type
_entity.pdbx_description
1 polymer ?
#
loop_
_entity_poly.entity_id
_entity_poly.type
_entity_poly.pdbx_seq_one_letter_code
_entity_poly.pdbx_strand_id
1 'polypeptide(L)'
;MKSGKTLVELATEIQNQAQAKRDYIADTRTLELTDTGELVIDIEQPQVLRVTEHTHDQIAARLAIPGKYYQRMLKEAPGLLSRNVNHWFQTSPEKRMIRCLHGNARAFLSDRYRRIDHYEVLETVLPVVGEMGDGVQIVSTEITESRLYLKVINQRLELEVSKGDVVYPIQEINIKQQQQRLSFFA
;
A
#
# COMPACT_ATOMS: atom_id res chain seq x y z
N MET A 1 6.88 22.42 12.62
CA MET A 1 6.48 21.01 12.50
C MET A 1 5.00 20.98 12.15
N LYS A 2 4.60 20.33 11.04
CA LYS A 2 3.17 20.15 10.78
C LYS A 2 2.66 19.12 11.79
N SER A 3 1.77 19.53 12.69
CA SER A 3 1.10 18.60 13.58
C SER A 3 0.37 17.59 12.70
N GLY A 4 0.74 16.30 12.80
CA GLY A 4 0.05 15.23 12.10
C GLY A 4 -1.34 14.97 12.69
N LYS A 5 -2.03 13.94 12.20
CA LYS A 5 -3.30 13.48 12.76
C LYS A 5 -3.13 13.14 14.25
N THR A 6 -4.17 13.35 15.05
CA THR A 6 -4.23 12.78 16.41
C THR A 6 -4.34 11.26 16.32
N LEU A 7 -4.00 10.55 17.42
CA LEU A 7 -4.12 9.08 17.45
C LEU A 7 -5.56 8.62 17.19
N VAL A 8 -6.55 9.35 17.69
CA VAL A 8 -7.98 9.03 17.52
C VAL A 8 -8.39 9.21 16.05
N GLU A 9 -7.97 10.29 15.40
CA GLU A 9 -8.21 10.52 13.97
C GLU A 9 -7.52 9.47 13.11
N LEU A 10 -6.28 9.10 13.44
CA LEU A 10 -5.53 8.04 12.77
C LEU A 10 -6.26 6.70 12.88
N ALA A 11 -6.69 6.32 14.10
CA ALA A 11 -7.41 5.07 14.34
C ALA A 11 -8.73 5.04 13.58
N THR A 12 -9.48 6.15 13.60
CA THR A 12 -10.75 6.29 12.87
C THR A 12 -10.54 6.13 11.37
N GLU A 13 -9.55 6.81 10.80
CA GLU A 13 -9.22 6.71 9.38
C GLU A 13 -8.82 5.29 8.98
N ILE A 14 -8.02 4.61 9.80
CA ILE A 14 -7.58 3.25 9.53
C ILE A 14 -8.73 2.25 9.63
N GLN A 15 -9.64 2.44 10.58
CA GLN A 15 -10.87 1.64 10.68
C GLN A 15 -11.79 1.86 9.46
N ASN A 16 -11.94 3.10 9.00
CA ASN A 16 -12.70 3.41 7.79
C ASN A 16 -12.09 2.74 6.56
N GLN A 17 -10.76 2.82 6.40
CA GLN A 17 -10.05 2.14 5.30
C GLN A 17 -10.20 0.62 5.38
N ALA A 18 -10.16 0.03 6.58
CA ALA A 18 -10.36 -1.40 6.77
C ALA A 18 -11.76 -1.85 6.33
N GLN A 19 -12.79 -1.05 6.64
CA GLN A 19 -14.18 -1.32 6.23
C GLN A 19 -14.40 -1.12 4.72
N ALA A 20 -13.75 -0.13 4.11
CA ALA A 20 -13.88 0.17 2.68
C ALA A 20 -13.00 -0.69 1.77
N LYS A 21 -12.06 -1.45 2.34
CA LYS A 21 -11.14 -2.32 1.58
C LYS A 21 -11.91 -3.47 0.94
N ARG A 22 -11.67 -3.69 -0.34
CA ARG A 22 -12.06 -4.92 -1.05
C ARG A 22 -10.91 -5.38 -1.93
N ASP A 23 -10.25 -6.47 -1.56
CA ASP A 23 -9.16 -7.04 -2.36
C ASP A 23 -9.71 -8.24 -3.16
N TYR A 24 -9.32 -8.35 -4.43
CA TYR A 24 -9.72 -9.43 -5.33
C TYR A 24 -8.52 -10.29 -5.71
N ILE A 25 -8.74 -11.60 -5.88
CA ILE A 25 -7.80 -12.48 -6.58
C ILE A 25 -8.48 -12.88 -7.88
N ALA A 26 -7.91 -12.43 -9.00
CA ALA A 26 -8.48 -12.61 -10.33
C ALA A 26 -7.47 -13.29 -11.25
N ASP A 27 -7.97 -14.08 -12.20
CA ASP A 27 -7.17 -14.44 -13.38
C ASP A 27 -7.13 -13.23 -14.31
N THR A 28 -5.99 -12.92 -14.92
CA THR A 28 -5.90 -11.74 -15.81
C THR A 28 -6.87 -11.80 -16.99
N ARG A 29 -7.36 -12.98 -17.38
CA ARG A 29 -8.37 -13.11 -18.44
C ARG A 29 -9.74 -12.57 -18.05
N THR A 30 -10.01 -12.44 -16.75
CA THR A 30 -11.23 -11.81 -16.21
C THR A 30 -11.02 -10.32 -15.92
N LEU A 31 -9.89 -9.75 -16.35
CA LEU A 31 -9.57 -8.33 -16.22
C LEU A 31 -9.62 -7.66 -17.58
N GLU A 32 -10.17 -6.46 -17.61
CA GLU A 32 -10.17 -5.61 -18.80
C GLU A 32 -9.76 -4.19 -18.43
N LEU A 33 -8.70 -3.69 -19.05
CA LEU A 33 -8.40 -2.26 -19.03
C LEU A 33 -9.23 -1.58 -20.12
N THR A 34 -10.08 -0.64 -19.73
CA THR A 34 -10.96 0.09 -20.66
C THR A 34 -10.19 1.17 -21.43
N ASP A 35 -10.80 1.70 -22.49
CA ASP A 35 -10.32 2.86 -23.24
C ASP A 35 -10.37 4.17 -22.42
N THR A 36 -10.88 4.14 -21.19
CA THR A 36 -10.85 5.24 -20.22
C THR A 36 -9.74 5.08 -19.17
N GLY A 37 -8.99 3.97 -19.21
CA GLY A 37 -7.94 3.64 -18.24
C GLY A 37 -8.45 3.03 -16.93
N GLU A 38 -9.73 2.66 -16.87
CA GLU A 38 -10.33 1.96 -15.73
C GLU A 38 -10.09 0.45 -15.85
N LEU A 39 -10.06 -0.24 -14.71
CA LEU A 39 -9.90 -1.69 -14.67
C LEU A 39 -11.25 -2.32 -14.32
N VAL A 40 -11.78 -3.13 -15.22
CA VAL A 40 -12.95 -3.97 -14.99
C VAL A 40 -12.49 -5.32 -14.47
N ILE A 41 -13.13 -5.79 -13.39
CA ILE A 41 -12.95 -7.14 -12.85
C ILE A 41 -14.26 -7.91 -13.05
N ASP A 42 -14.25 -8.96 -13.87
CA ASP A 42 -15.42 -9.77 -14.22
C ASP A 42 -15.35 -11.19 -13.63
N ILE A 43 -15.60 -11.31 -12.31
CA ILE A 43 -15.58 -12.61 -11.60
C ILE A 43 -16.99 -13.05 -11.21
N GLU A 44 -17.79 -12.13 -10.65
CA GLU A 44 -19.17 -12.39 -10.21
C GLU A 44 -20.13 -11.29 -10.71
N GLN A 45 -19.81 -10.05 -10.34
CA GLN A 45 -20.46 -8.84 -10.84
C GLN A 45 -19.38 -7.90 -11.32
N PRO A 46 -19.45 -7.41 -12.58
CA PRO A 46 -18.47 -6.48 -13.12
C PRO A 46 -18.24 -5.30 -12.18
N GLN A 47 -17.01 -5.15 -11.70
CA GLN A 47 -16.59 -4.00 -10.90
C GLN A 47 -15.71 -3.10 -11.76
N VAL A 48 -16.11 -1.84 -11.93
CA VAL A 48 -15.29 -0.82 -12.58
C VAL A 48 -14.48 -0.10 -11.51
N LEU A 49 -13.17 -0.16 -11.62
CA LEU A 49 -12.24 0.42 -10.67
C LEU A 49 -11.41 1.49 -11.35
N ARG A 50 -11.34 2.67 -10.72
CA ARG A 50 -10.35 3.68 -11.11
C ARG A 50 -8.97 3.17 -10.76
N VAL A 51 -8.02 3.33 -11.67
CA VAL A 51 -6.67 2.79 -11.50
C VAL A 51 -5.74 3.92 -11.06
N THR A 52 -5.05 3.73 -9.93
CA THR A 52 -4.05 4.71 -9.49
C THR A 52 -2.82 4.68 -10.38
N GLU A 53 -2.06 5.79 -10.43
CA GLU A 53 -0.78 5.84 -11.17
C GLU A 53 0.18 4.72 -10.75
N HIS A 54 0.23 4.42 -9.44
CA HIS A 54 1.03 3.33 -8.91
C HIS A 54 0.63 1.95 -9.47
N THR A 55 -0.67 1.69 -9.58
CA THR A 55 -1.20 0.45 -10.15
C THR A 55 -0.89 0.37 -11.65
N HIS A 56 -1.02 1.47 -12.39
CA HIS A 56 -0.63 1.52 -13.80
C HIS A 56 0.85 1.16 -13.99
N ASP A 57 1.74 1.71 -13.16
CA ASP A 57 3.17 1.39 -13.22
C ASP A 57 3.45 -0.09 -12.88
N GLN A 58 2.69 -0.68 -11.95
CA GLN A 58 2.79 -2.11 -11.64
C GLN A 58 2.34 -2.99 -12.80
N ILE A 59 1.23 -2.63 -13.47
CA ILE A 59 0.75 -3.33 -14.68
C ILE A 59 1.80 -3.21 -15.80
N ALA A 60 2.29 -2.00 -16.08
CA ALA A 60 3.29 -1.76 -17.12
C ALA A 60 4.54 -2.61 -16.88
N ALA A 61 5.06 -2.59 -15.66
CA ALA A 61 6.18 -3.41 -15.26
C ALA A 61 5.92 -4.91 -15.43
N ARG A 62 4.75 -5.40 -15.01
CA ARG A 62 4.43 -6.82 -15.07
C ARG A 62 4.35 -7.32 -16.52
N LEU A 63 3.81 -6.50 -17.41
CA LEU A 63 3.67 -6.79 -18.83
C LEU A 63 4.92 -6.45 -19.64
N ALA A 64 6.00 -6.01 -18.98
CA ALA A 64 7.23 -5.52 -19.62
C ALA A 64 7.00 -4.39 -20.65
N ILE A 65 5.96 -3.58 -20.44
CA ILE A 65 5.69 -2.38 -21.24
C ILE A 65 6.49 -1.22 -20.65
N PRO A 66 7.31 -0.49 -21.44
CA PRO A 66 8.08 0.65 -20.93
C PRO A 66 7.17 1.71 -20.30
N GLY A 67 7.39 2.04 -19.02
CA GLY A 67 6.50 2.91 -18.24
C GLY A 67 6.24 4.28 -18.88
N LYS A 68 7.28 4.95 -19.42
CA LYS A 68 7.08 6.22 -20.15
C LYS A 68 6.14 6.08 -21.35
N TYR A 69 6.22 4.96 -22.05
CA TYR A 69 5.35 4.71 -23.19
C TYR A 69 3.93 4.35 -22.75
N TYR A 70 3.79 3.55 -21.68
CA TYR A 70 2.51 3.28 -21.04
C TYR A 70 1.79 4.57 -20.66
N GLN A 71 2.48 5.48 -19.95
CA GLN A 71 1.91 6.77 -19.51
C GLN A 71 1.55 7.68 -20.68
N ARG A 72 2.34 7.67 -21.77
CA ARG A 72 2.00 8.39 -23.00
C ARG A 72 0.71 7.83 -23.61
N MET A 73 0.59 6.51 -23.74
CA MET A 73 -0.63 5.88 -24.27
C MET A 73 -1.83 6.15 -23.36
N LEU A 74 -1.67 6.10 -22.03
CA LEU A 74 -2.74 6.41 -21.09
C LEU A 74 -3.35 7.80 -21.32
N LYS A 75 -2.51 8.80 -21.64
CA LYS A 75 -2.94 10.19 -21.83
C LYS A 75 -3.39 10.50 -23.26
N GLU A 76 -2.67 10.00 -24.25
CA GLU A 76 -2.80 10.43 -25.65
C GLU A 76 -3.49 9.40 -26.56
N ALA A 77 -3.47 8.12 -26.18
CA ALA A 77 -4.00 7.02 -27.00
C ALA A 77 -4.52 5.85 -26.14
N PRO A 78 -5.52 6.06 -25.27
CA PRO A 78 -5.91 5.05 -24.29
C PRO A 78 -6.52 3.79 -24.92
N GLY A 79 -7.14 3.90 -26.11
CA GLY A 79 -7.57 2.73 -26.89
C GLY A 79 -6.42 1.87 -27.46
N LEU A 80 -5.21 2.43 -27.60
CA LEU A 80 -4.01 1.63 -27.91
C LEU A 80 -3.50 0.94 -26.64
N LEU A 81 -3.56 1.64 -25.51
CA LEU A 81 -3.15 1.09 -24.22
C LEU A 81 -4.01 -0.12 -23.83
N SER A 82 -5.34 0.02 -23.86
CA SER A 82 -6.30 -1.03 -23.51
C SER A 82 -6.05 -2.29 -24.32
N ARG A 83 -5.99 -2.18 -25.65
CA ARG A 83 -5.71 -3.30 -26.56
C ARG A 83 -4.39 -3.99 -26.24
N ASN A 84 -3.32 -3.23 -25.98
CA ASN A 84 -2.02 -3.79 -25.65
C ASN A 84 -2.05 -4.55 -24.31
N VAL A 85 -2.58 -3.92 -23.26
CA VAL A 85 -2.70 -4.53 -21.93
C VAL A 85 -3.58 -5.78 -21.97
N ASN A 86 -4.77 -5.67 -22.56
CA ASN A 86 -5.73 -6.76 -22.66
C ASN A 86 -5.19 -7.92 -23.51
N HIS A 87 -4.42 -7.64 -24.57
CA HIS A 87 -3.72 -8.68 -25.33
C HIS A 87 -2.81 -9.51 -24.43
N TRP A 88 -1.96 -8.88 -23.61
CA TRP A 88 -1.05 -9.61 -22.72
C TRP A 88 -1.76 -10.33 -21.58
N PHE A 89 -2.83 -9.74 -21.04
CA PHE A 89 -3.68 -10.39 -20.04
C PHE A 89 -4.27 -11.72 -20.54
N GLN A 90 -4.58 -11.79 -21.85
CA GLN A 90 -5.13 -12.99 -22.49
C GLN A 90 -4.04 -13.98 -22.96
N THR A 91 -2.93 -13.49 -23.53
CA THR A 91 -1.89 -14.33 -24.12
C THR A 91 -0.99 -14.99 -23.08
N SER A 92 -0.76 -14.35 -21.92
CA SER A 92 0.06 -14.88 -20.83
C SER A 92 -0.72 -14.82 -19.51
N PRO A 93 -1.78 -15.64 -19.36
CA PRO A 93 -2.72 -15.53 -18.25
C PRO A 93 -2.08 -15.93 -16.93
N GLU A 94 -2.48 -15.25 -15.85
CA GLU A 94 -1.99 -15.53 -14.52
C GLU A 94 -2.93 -15.03 -13.43
N LYS A 95 -2.74 -15.52 -12.20
CA LYS A 95 -3.49 -15.03 -11.04
C LYS A 95 -2.81 -13.82 -10.43
N ARG A 96 -3.62 -12.79 -10.17
CA ARG A 96 -3.17 -11.51 -9.62
C ARG A 96 -4.07 -11.06 -8.49
N MET A 97 -3.47 -10.42 -7.51
CA MET A 97 -4.16 -9.75 -6.43
C MET A 97 -4.36 -8.28 -6.81
N ILE A 98 -5.61 -7.82 -6.83
CA ILE A 98 -5.98 -6.43 -7.05
C ILE A 98 -6.45 -5.88 -5.71
N ARG A 99 -5.69 -4.94 -5.15
CA ARG A 99 -6.08 -4.30 -3.89
C ARG A 99 -6.91 -3.08 -4.17
N CYS A 100 -8.09 -2.98 -3.56
CA CYS A 100 -8.97 -1.85 -3.77
C CYS A 100 -9.30 -1.12 -2.47
N LEU A 101 -9.43 0.20 -2.59
CA LEU A 101 -9.83 1.08 -1.50
C LEU A 101 -10.71 2.19 -2.07
N HIS A 102 -11.91 2.36 -1.51
CA HIS A 102 -12.88 3.37 -1.94
C HIS A 102 -13.15 3.36 -3.47
N GLY A 103 -13.28 2.16 -4.07
CA GLY A 103 -13.54 2.01 -5.51
C GLY A 103 -12.33 2.23 -6.44
N ASN A 104 -11.14 2.43 -5.89
CA ASN A 104 -9.91 2.55 -6.66
C ASN A 104 -9.08 1.27 -6.56
N ALA A 105 -8.58 0.76 -7.68
CA ALA A 105 -7.51 -0.22 -7.72
C ALA A 105 -6.19 0.48 -7.38
N ARG A 106 -5.70 0.25 -6.16
CA ARG A 106 -4.49 0.89 -5.62
C ARG A 106 -3.22 0.05 -5.70
N ALA A 107 -3.35 -1.25 -6.01
CA ALA A 107 -2.20 -2.11 -6.31
C ALA A 107 -2.60 -3.33 -7.16
N PHE A 108 -1.67 -3.80 -7.98
CA PHE A 108 -1.69 -4.98 -8.82
C PHE A 108 -0.48 -5.88 -8.49
N LEU A 109 -0.70 -6.94 -7.72
CA LEU A 109 0.33 -7.72 -7.05
C LEU A 109 0.25 -9.21 -7.42
N SER A 110 1.28 -9.98 -7.09
CA SER A 110 1.19 -11.44 -7.15
C SER A 110 0.13 -11.94 -6.16
N ASP A 111 -0.57 -13.00 -6.53
CA ASP A 111 -1.48 -13.75 -5.64
C ASP A 111 -0.80 -14.22 -4.33
N ARG A 112 0.50 -14.51 -4.36
CA ARG A 112 1.32 -14.89 -3.18
C ARG A 112 1.79 -13.71 -2.32
N TYR A 113 1.39 -12.48 -2.65
CA TYR A 113 1.80 -11.31 -1.88
C TYR A 113 1.26 -11.37 -0.44
N ARG A 114 2.16 -11.36 0.55
CA ARG A 114 1.78 -11.34 1.96
C ARG A 114 1.29 -9.94 2.32
N ARG A 115 -0.02 -9.83 2.56
CA ARG A 115 -0.65 -8.61 3.04
C ARG A 115 -0.23 -8.37 4.48
N ILE A 116 0.23 -7.16 4.76
CA ILE A 116 0.33 -6.63 6.10
C ILE A 116 -0.54 -5.37 6.07
N ASP A 117 -1.62 -5.36 6.85
CA ASP A 117 -2.54 -4.23 6.89
C ASP A 117 -2.10 -3.22 7.97
N HIS A 118 -2.30 -1.93 7.71
CA HIS A 118 -1.99 -0.90 8.70
C HIS A 118 -2.87 -1.05 9.95
N TYR A 119 -4.12 -1.51 9.79
CA TYR A 119 -5.01 -1.80 10.92
C TYR A 119 -4.44 -2.90 11.82
N GLU A 120 -4.08 -4.05 11.23
CA GLU A 120 -3.50 -5.19 11.96
C GLU A 120 -2.20 -4.83 12.69
N VAL A 121 -1.36 -4.01 12.04
CA VAL A 121 -0.10 -3.53 12.65
C VAL A 121 -0.39 -2.64 13.86
N LEU A 122 -1.31 -1.69 13.75
CA LEU A 122 -1.63 -0.81 14.88
C LEU A 122 -2.34 -1.57 16.00
N GLU A 123 -3.26 -2.47 15.68
CA GLU A 123 -3.93 -3.31 16.68
C GLU A 123 -2.91 -4.12 17.50
N THR A 124 -1.81 -4.56 16.86
CA THR A 124 -0.71 -5.26 17.54
C THR A 124 0.19 -4.32 18.34
N VAL A 125 0.50 -3.13 17.81
CA VAL A 125 1.52 -2.22 18.39
C VAL A 125 0.95 -1.33 19.50
N LEU A 126 -0.30 -0.86 19.37
CA LEU A 126 -0.88 0.11 20.32
C LEU A 126 -1.01 -0.43 21.76
N PRO A 127 -1.38 -1.70 22.02
CA PRO A 127 -1.37 -2.24 23.38
C PRO A 127 0.01 -2.18 24.03
N VAL A 128 1.05 -2.57 23.29
CA VAL A 128 2.45 -2.52 23.78
C VAL A 128 2.87 -1.09 24.11
N VAL A 129 2.48 -0.13 23.27
CA VAL A 129 2.71 1.30 23.51
C VAL A 129 1.96 1.80 24.76
N GLY A 130 0.74 1.29 25.00
CA GLY A 130 -0.05 1.63 26.19
C GLY A 130 0.52 1.06 27.50
N GLU A 131 1.07 -0.15 27.47
CA GLU A 131 1.69 -0.81 28.63
C GLU A 131 2.96 -0.09 29.13
N MET A 132 3.61 0.70 28.28
CA MET A 132 4.80 1.47 28.64
C MET A 132 4.52 2.65 29.60
N GLY A 133 3.25 2.94 29.91
CA GLY A 133 2.81 3.91 30.92
C GLY A 133 3.02 5.38 30.54
N ASP A 134 2.76 6.30 31.48
CA ASP A 134 2.71 7.77 31.22
C ASP A 134 4.06 8.44 30.87
N GLY A 135 5.14 7.67 30.68
CA GLY A 135 6.37 8.17 30.07
C GLY A 135 6.27 8.26 28.54
N VAL A 136 5.28 7.61 27.93
CA VAL A 136 5.17 7.52 26.48
C VAL A 136 4.39 8.69 25.89
N GLN A 137 4.98 9.31 24.87
CA GLN A 137 4.37 10.36 24.07
C GLN A 137 4.36 9.99 22.59
N ILE A 138 3.21 10.17 21.96
CA ILE A 138 3.06 10.09 20.50
C ILE A 138 3.40 11.45 19.92
N VAL A 139 4.51 11.53 19.20
CA VAL A 139 5.06 12.80 18.68
C VAL A 139 4.44 13.17 17.34
N SER A 140 4.12 12.18 16.52
CA SER A 140 3.55 12.39 15.20
C SER A 140 2.87 11.13 14.70
N THR A 141 1.71 11.29 14.07
CA THR A 141 1.07 10.22 13.32
C THR A 141 0.62 10.72 11.96
N GLU A 142 0.73 9.87 10.94
CA GLU A 142 0.22 10.13 9.60
C GLU A 142 -0.13 8.82 8.91
N ILE A 143 -1.14 8.86 8.05
CA ILE A 143 -1.41 7.78 7.11
C ILE A 143 -1.57 8.38 5.71
N THR A 144 -0.80 7.83 4.79
CA THR A 144 -0.84 8.13 3.36
C THR A 144 -1.37 6.89 2.62
N GLU A 145 -1.61 7.02 1.31
CA GLU A 145 -2.08 5.91 0.47
C GLU A 145 -1.19 4.66 0.55
N SER A 146 0.11 4.85 0.75
CA SER A 146 1.11 3.77 0.72
C SER A 146 1.87 3.55 2.02
N ARG A 147 1.74 4.44 3.02
CA ARG A 147 2.54 4.40 4.25
C ARG A 147 1.75 4.84 5.47
N LEU A 148 1.88 4.08 6.54
CA LEU A 148 1.60 4.50 7.90
C LEU A 148 2.86 5.13 8.50
N TYR A 149 2.70 6.18 9.29
CA TYR A 149 3.74 6.78 10.11
C TYR A 149 3.21 6.88 11.54
N LEU A 150 3.95 6.31 12.48
CA LEU A 150 3.68 6.41 13.90
C LEU A 150 5.02 6.66 14.59
N LYS A 151 5.16 7.82 15.24
CA LYS A 151 6.34 8.18 16.03
C LYS A 151 5.97 8.26 17.50
N VAL A 152 6.60 7.39 18.28
CA VAL A 152 6.42 7.27 19.73
C VAL A 152 7.77 7.47 20.40
N ILE A 153 7.81 8.23 21.51
CA ILE A 153 8.98 8.41 22.36
C ILE A 153 8.60 8.07 23.80
N ASN A 154 9.56 7.59 24.59
CA ASN A 154 9.40 7.47 26.03
C ASN A 154 10.33 8.48 26.71
N GLN A 155 9.76 9.45 27.41
CA GLN A 155 10.46 10.55 28.10
C GLN A 155 11.06 10.14 29.44
N ARG A 156 10.66 8.98 30.00
CA ARG A 156 11.17 8.46 31.27
C ARG A 156 12.41 7.58 31.12
N LEU A 157 12.87 7.36 29.89
CA LEU A 157 14.19 6.77 29.63
C LEU A 157 15.27 7.83 29.85
N GLU A 158 15.48 8.21 31.12
CA GLU A 158 16.65 8.95 31.56
C GLU A 158 17.67 7.92 32.09
N LEU A 159 18.81 7.83 31.41
CA LEU A 159 19.93 6.98 31.82
C LEU A 159 21.16 7.87 31.95
N GLU A 160 21.79 7.87 33.13
CA GLU A 160 23.12 8.45 33.28
C GLU A 160 24.11 7.62 32.46
N VAL A 161 24.77 8.26 31.49
CA VAL A 161 25.76 7.61 30.62
C VAL A 161 27.15 7.91 31.17
N SER A 162 27.87 6.88 31.60
CA SER A 162 29.25 6.97 32.05
C SER A 162 30.24 6.75 30.90
N LYS A 163 31.47 7.26 31.07
CA LYS A 163 32.54 7.09 30.09
C LYS A 163 32.93 5.60 30.01
N GLY A 164 32.50 4.92 28.95
CA GLY A 164 32.69 3.46 28.77
C GLY A 164 31.40 2.72 28.45
N ASP A 165 30.24 3.34 28.65
CA ASP A 165 28.95 2.73 28.32
C ASP A 165 28.75 2.67 26.80
N VAL A 166 28.34 1.50 26.34
CA VAL A 166 27.97 1.28 24.93
C VAL A 166 26.53 1.73 24.76
N VAL A 167 26.35 2.96 24.30
CA VAL A 167 25.03 3.49 23.97
C VAL A 167 24.64 3.03 22.57
N TYR A 168 23.53 2.28 22.48
CA TYR A 168 22.87 2.06 21.21
C TYR A 168 21.93 3.25 20.96
N PRO A 169 21.99 3.93 19.80
CA PRO A 169 20.99 4.94 19.46
C PRO A 169 19.61 4.28 19.57
N ILE A 170 18.67 4.94 20.25
CA ILE A 170 17.28 4.51 20.37
C ILE A 170 16.82 4.04 18.99
N GLN A 171 16.40 2.77 18.90
CA GLN A 171 15.80 2.25 17.68
C GLN A 171 14.52 3.05 17.47
N GLU A 172 14.60 4.04 16.58
CA GLU A 172 13.44 4.71 16.04
C GLU A 172 12.57 3.60 15.43
N ILE A 173 11.42 3.29 16.05
CA ILE A 173 10.42 2.42 15.43
C ILE A 173 9.73 3.25 14.35
N ASN A 174 10.48 3.51 13.27
CA ASN A 174 9.93 4.00 12.03
C ASN A 174 9.24 2.81 11.38
N ILE A 175 7.95 2.64 11.62
CA ILE A 175 7.13 1.73 10.81
C ILE A 175 6.96 2.38 9.43
N LYS A 176 8.02 2.42 8.63
CA LYS A 176 7.94 2.76 7.20
C LYS A 176 7.59 1.50 6.46
N GLN A 177 6.30 1.16 6.40
CA GLN A 177 5.87 0.17 5.43
C GLN A 177 5.97 0.76 4.03
N GLN A 178 6.99 0.35 3.28
CA GLN A 178 6.95 0.43 1.83
C GLN A 178 6.30 -0.87 1.31
N GLN A 179 5.41 -0.74 0.34
CA GLN A 179 5.14 -1.84 -0.59
C GLN A 179 6.43 -2.08 -1.40
N GLN A 180 7.40 -2.81 -0.84
CA GLN A 180 8.61 -3.17 -1.56
C GLN A 180 8.30 -4.31 -2.53
N ARG A 181 8.71 -4.12 -3.79
CA ARG A 181 8.89 -5.18 -4.78
C ARG A 181 9.83 -6.23 -4.20
N LEU A 182 9.29 -7.40 -3.85
CA LEU A 182 10.07 -8.63 -3.85
C LEU A 182 10.05 -9.19 -5.27
N SER A 183 10.96 -8.71 -6.11
CA SER A 183 11.32 -9.39 -7.35
C SER A 183 12.17 -10.61 -6.99
N PHE A 184 11.52 -11.75 -6.80
CA PHE A 184 12.20 -13.03 -6.88
C PHE A 184 12.41 -13.35 -8.36
N PHE A 185 13.64 -13.17 -8.84
CA PHE A 185 14.12 -13.88 -10.00
C PHE A 185 14.30 -15.35 -9.59
N ALA A 186 13.55 -16.22 -10.24
CA ALA A 186 13.86 -17.64 -10.40
C ALA A 186 13.61 -17.97 -11.87
#